data_AF-A0AAX2M599-F1
#
_entry.id   AF-A0AAX2M599-F1
#
_cell.length_a   1.000
_cell.length_b   1.000
_cell.length_c   1.000
_cell.angle_alpha   90.00
_cell.angle_beta   90.00
_cell.angle_gamma   90.00
#
_symmetry.space_group_name_H-M   'P 1'
#
loop_
_entity.id
_entity.type
_entity.pdbx_description
1 polymer ?
#
loop_
_entity_poly.entity_id
_entity_poly.type
_entity_poly.pdbx_seq_one_letter_code
_entity_poly.pdbx_strand_id
1 'polypeptide(L)'
;MARELLFLLVDRWEEFSQESRHQLTDRILSGPDQFSYWSDEEFLRLRNRHAARYARYLELKDCALTVGRSERLAEMIRGIPDWAESWATSTVIERGTHVGWVGTDEKPDVVLDLPVNEIVSRAKEDLKRDFDSFTERRPFTGLVKANPRKALSALTIAGKADDYPEAFWSSMINELPADITPRLRRVFLNRVARLPYVVIVKLRHTLGRWLEKNLVAALEFDHDLGWAVYDHVVDGILRGGVDAAKSGLGEVRQGGKAIHQSRRTLGHAISSPIGMCAEALFHAVPGEKQEADSLIPDYIKFRIERLFAAPGEGSDHAVSIVSRKLNWLTFVDPAWAKERLIPMLAFEHPASEPAWHGFLHCGQNPWQPLTEIIKPLLLDLFPRIEGFSWDRGLSEVAAQWLGFMRVFHPDEPSGLSRREMRSTLRAMSDDTRNRFIFWLGLVGRKNENGWVKYVVPLLKEDWPREARYRTSASMRAWIGLLDDTGDSFPTVYEAVRQFLVPVETDDYPFYRFTREISDEKPVTVLFPETTLDLLNRTTAQTLTRPPYELPKVLALISETKPHLTADPRYLRLIDLVERS
;
A
#
# COMPACT_ATOMS: atom_id res chain seq x y z
N MET A 1 -16.23 23.08 -1.89
CA MET A 1 -16.58 23.09 -3.33
C MET A 1 -15.32 22.86 -4.14
N ALA A 2 -15.43 22.19 -5.29
CA ALA A 2 -14.33 22.03 -6.24
C ALA A 2 -14.11 23.33 -7.05
N ARG A 3 -12.87 23.60 -7.48
CA ARG A 3 -12.47 24.83 -8.22
C ARG A 3 -13.22 24.96 -9.55
N GLU A 4 -13.40 23.84 -10.22
CA GLU A 4 -14.09 23.68 -11.49
C GLU A 4 -15.54 24.15 -11.38
N LEU A 5 -16.17 23.91 -10.22
CA LEU A 5 -17.52 24.39 -9.94
C LEU A 5 -17.56 25.92 -9.79
N LEU A 6 -16.54 26.54 -9.18
CA LEU A 6 -16.48 28.01 -9.07
C LEU A 6 -16.24 28.68 -10.42
N PHE A 7 -15.40 28.10 -11.27
CA PHE A 7 -15.23 28.59 -12.64
C PHE A 7 -16.51 28.46 -13.45
N LEU A 8 -17.17 27.30 -13.38
CA LEU A 8 -18.46 27.08 -14.03
C LEU A 8 -19.52 28.08 -13.55
N LEU A 9 -19.55 28.35 -12.25
CA LEU A 9 -20.46 29.32 -11.66
C LEU A 9 -20.17 30.73 -12.14
N VAL A 10 -18.91 31.16 -12.23
CA VAL A 10 -18.54 32.48 -12.76
C VAL A 10 -18.88 32.59 -14.25
N ASP A 11 -18.50 31.60 -15.04
CA ASP A 11 -18.66 31.60 -16.51
C ASP A 11 -20.13 31.63 -16.93
N ARG A 12 -20.97 30.87 -16.22
CA ARG A 12 -22.41 30.75 -16.52
C ARG A 12 -23.30 31.53 -15.56
N TRP A 13 -22.73 32.44 -14.77
CA TRP A 13 -23.47 33.17 -13.72
C TRP A 13 -24.72 33.86 -14.29
N GLU A 14 -24.56 34.47 -15.47
CA GLU A 14 -25.64 35.22 -16.12
C GLU A 14 -26.76 34.33 -16.69
N GLU A 15 -26.52 33.04 -16.87
CA GLU A 15 -27.51 32.09 -17.37
C GLU A 15 -28.46 31.57 -16.28
N PHE A 16 -28.07 31.70 -15.00
CA PHE A 16 -28.93 31.29 -13.88
C PHE A 16 -30.05 32.30 -13.63
N SER A 17 -31.24 31.80 -13.29
CA SER A 17 -32.33 32.66 -12.81
C SER A 17 -31.95 33.36 -11.51
N GLN A 18 -32.58 34.50 -11.24
CA GLN A 18 -32.34 35.25 -10.01
C GLN A 18 -32.55 34.40 -8.74
N GLU A 19 -33.57 33.53 -8.76
CA GLU A 19 -33.85 32.60 -7.66
C GLU A 19 -32.71 31.58 -7.46
N SER A 20 -32.17 31.00 -8.53
CA SER A 20 -31.06 30.06 -8.45
C SER A 20 -29.76 30.73 -7.99
N ARG A 21 -29.47 31.95 -8.45
CA ARG A 21 -28.30 32.74 -7.98
C ARG A 21 -28.40 33.01 -6.48
N HIS A 22 -29.59 33.29 -5.96
CA HIS A 22 -29.83 33.49 -4.53
C HIS A 22 -29.57 32.21 -3.73
N GLN A 23 -30.16 31.08 -4.14
CA GLN A 23 -29.98 29.79 -3.46
C GLN A 23 -28.50 29.36 -3.44
N LEU A 24 -27.79 29.54 -4.56
CA LEU A 24 -26.36 29.24 -4.66
C LEU A 24 -25.55 30.13 -3.72
N THR A 25 -25.84 31.43 -3.68
CA THR A 25 -25.15 32.37 -2.78
C THR A 25 -25.41 32.04 -1.31
N ASP A 26 -26.64 31.71 -0.94
CA ASP A 26 -26.99 31.34 0.44
C ASP A 26 -26.32 30.03 0.87
N ARG A 27 -26.21 29.06 -0.06
CA ARG A 27 -25.49 27.81 0.19
C ARG A 27 -24.00 28.06 0.41
N ILE A 28 -23.41 28.99 -0.33
CA ILE A 28 -22.00 29.38 -0.20
C ILE A 28 -21.76 30.11 1.12
N LEU A 29 -22.62 31.08 1.47
CA LEU A 29 -22.53 31.85 2.72
C LEU A 29 -22.79 31.01 3.98
N SER A 30 -23.47 29.87 3.85
CA SER A 30 -23.66 28.91 4.94
C SER A 30 -22.39 28.13 5.28
N GLY A 31 -21.41 28.07 4.37
CA GLY A 31 -20.14 27.38 4.57
C GLY A 31 -20.22 25.84 4.57
N PRO A 32 -19.09 25.14 4.83
CA PRO A 32 -19.05 23.68 4.90
C PRO A 32 -19.74 23.13 6.16
N ASP A 33 -20.19 21.87 6.08
CA ASP A 33 -20.76 21.14 7.22
C ASP A 33 -19.65 20.75 8.23
N GLN A 34 -20.01 20.57 9.51
CA GLN A 34 -19.05 20.28 10.59
C GLN A 34 -18.54 18.84 10.52
N PHE A 35 -17.22 18.65 10.62
CA PHE A 35 -16.60 17.34 10.79
C PHE A 35 -16.36 17.03 12.28
N SER A 36 -16.38 15.75 12.65
CA SER A 36 -16.36 15.29 14.06
C SER A 36 -15.07 15.55 14.85
N TYR A 37 -14.03 16.09 14.21
CA TYR A 37 -12.72 16.38 14.83
C TYR A 37 -12.45 17.89 14.98
N TRP A 38 -13.39 18.77 14.60
CA TRP A 38 -13.29 20.20 14.87
C TRP A 38 -14.06 20.56 16.14
N SER A 39 -13.41 21.30 17.04
CA SER A 39 -14.13 21.96 18.13
C SER A 39 -15.12 22.99 17.58
N ASP A 40 -16.18 23.31 18.32
CA ASP A 40 -17.22 24.23 17.86
C ASP A 40 -16.68 25.64 17.55
N GLU A 41 -15.67 26.09 18.31
CA GLU A 41 -15.03 27.39 18.14
C GLU A 41 -14.12 27.43 16.90
N GLU A 42 -13.34 26.37 16.66
CA GLU A 42 -12.52 26.22 15.44
C GLU A 42 -13.38 26.05 14.18
N PHE A 43 -14.49 25.32 14.28
CA PHE A 43 -15.43 25.13 13.19
C PHE A 43 -16.07 26.46 12.78
N LEU A 44 -16.55 27.27 13.73
CA LEU A 44 -17.19 28.55 13.43
C LEU A 44 -16.21 29.49 12.69
N ARG A 45 -14.95 29.54 13.13
CA ARG A 45 -13.90 30.36 12.54
C ARG A 45 -13.54 29.88 11.13
N LEU A 46 -13.34 28.58 10.94
CA LEU A 46 -12.99 27.99 9.63
C LEU A 46 -14.14 28.09 8.63
N ARG A 47 -15.38 27.85 9.07
CA ARG A 47 -16.60 27.95 8.25
C ARG A 47 -16.78 29.34 7.68
N ASN A 48 -16.71 30.37 8.53
CA ASN A 48 -16.84 31.76 8.10
C ASN A 48 -15.72 32.18 7.16
N ARG A 49 -14.48 31.75 7.44
CA ARG A 49 -13.32 32.02 6.57
C ARG A 49 -13.48 31.37 5.18
N HIS A 50 -14.00 30.14 5.09
CA HIS A 50 -14.28 29.49 3.81
C HIS A 50 -15.43 30.16 3.05
N ALA A 51 -16.56 30.43 3.71
CA ALA A 51 -17.71 31.09 3.11
C ALA A 51 -17.34 32.47 2.54
N ALA A 52 -16.60 33.28 3.31
CA ALA A 52 -16.14 34.60 2.88
C ALA A 52 -15.23 34.54 1.64
N ARG A 53 -14.32 33.57 1.56
CA ARG A 53 -13.40 33.42 0.40
C ARG A 53 -14.13 33.13 -0.89
N TYR A 54 -15.08 32.20 -0.87
CA TYR A 54 -15.82 31.83 -2.07
C TYR A 54 -16.78 32.92 -2.52
N ALA A 55 -17.53 33.52 -1.58
CA ALA A 55 -18.48 34.58 -1.92
C ALA A 55 -17.77 35.87 -2.39
N ARG A 56 -16.65 36.24 -1.75
CA ARG A 56 -15.85 37.41 -2.19
C ARG A 56 -15.17 37.18 -3.53
N TYR A 57 -14.78 35.94 -3.84
CA TYR A 57 -14.24 35.61 -5.16
C TYR A 57 -15.28 35.83 -6.27
N LEU A 58 -16.55 35.47 -6.02
CA LEU A 58 -17.64 35.74 -6.98
C LEU A 58 -17.85 37.25 -7.18
N GLU A 59 -17.86 38.05 -6.11
CA GLU A 59 -17.94 39.52 -6.24
C GLU A 59 -16.77 40.10 -7.07
N LEU A 60 -15.55 39.61 -6.85
CA LEU A 60 -14.36 40.04 -7.59
C LEU A 60 -14.34 39.61 -9.06
N LYS A 61 -15.25 38.71 -9.47
CA LYS A 61 -15.43 38.25 -10.85
C LYS A 61 -16.71 38.78 -11.48
N ASP A 62 -17.21 39.91 -10.97
CA ASP A 62 -18.39 40.63 -11.44
C ASP A 62 -19.70 39.82 -11.33
N CYS A 63 -19.73 38.74 -10.53
CA CYS A 63 -20.96 38.02 -10.20
C CYS A 63 -21.73 38.80 -9.13
N ALA A 64 -22.60 39.71 -9.55
CA ALA A 64 -23.33 40.61 -8.65
C ALA A 64 -24.16 39.83 -7.61
N LEU A 65 -23.87 40.07 -6.33
CA LEU A 65 -24.68 39.60 -5.22
C LEU A 65 -25.77 40.63 -4.91
N THR A 66 -26.96 40.17 -4.52
CA THR A 66 -27.99 41.08 -4.01
C THR A 66 -27.52 41.82 -2.76
N VAL A 67 -27.97 43.07 -2.59
CA VAL A 67 -27.59 43.97 -1.49
C VAL A 67 -27.53 43.27 -0.13
N GLY A 68 -28.60 42.57 0.29
CA GLY A 68 -28.63 41.89 1.59
C GLY A 68 -27.61 40.73 1.77
N ARG A 69 -27.16 40.10 0.68
CA ARG A 69 -26.13 39.03 0.73
C ARG A 69 -24.71 39.59 0.68
N SER A 70 -24.52 40.71 -0.03
CA SER A 70 -23.26 41.45 -0.01
C SER A 70 -23.02 42.09 1.38
N GLU A 71 -24.05 42.62 2.03
CA GLU A 71 -23.97 43.11 3.42
C GLU A 71 -23.59 41.99 4.40
N ARG A 72 -24.23 40.83 4.30
CA ARG A 72 -23.90 39.64 5.12
C ARG A 72 -22.46 39.17 4.89
N LEU A 73 -21.97 39.20 3.65
CA LEU A 73 -20.58 38.90 3.34
C LEU A 73 -19.62 39.93 3.96
N ALA A 74 -19.95 41.22 3.89
CA ALA A 74 -19.13 42.29 4.46
C ALA A 74 -19.06 42.22 6.00
N GLU A 75 -20.14 41.83 6.68
CA GLU A 75 -20.14 41.51 8.11
C GLU A 75 -19.25 40.31 8.43
N MET A 76 -19.36 39.24 7.64
CA MET A 76 -18.55 38.03 7.82
C MET A 76 -17.05 38.32 7.64
N ILE A 77 -16.68 39.14 6.64
CA ILE A 77 -15.30 39.57 6.41
C ILE A 77 -14.76 40.41 7.58
N ARG A 78 -15.56 41.37 8.08
CA ARG A 78 -15.17 42.20 9.25
C ARG A 78 -14.93 41.35 10.51
N GLY A 79 -15.63 40.23 10.64
CA GLY A 79 -15.45 39.29 11.75
C GLY A 79 -14.22 38.37 11.63
N ILE A 80 -13.44 38.44 10.55
CA ILE A 80 -12.24 37.62 10.35
C ILE A 80 -10.99 38.47 10.62
N PRO A 81 -10.23 38.20 11.71
CA PRO A 81 -8.93 38.84 11.94
C PRO A 81 -7.98 38.54 10.78
N ASP A 82 -7.26 39.57 10.33
CA ASP A 82 -6.22 39.52 9.30
C ASP A 82 -6.70 39.17 7.88
N TRP A 83 -7.94 39.50 7.55
CA TRP A 83 -8.45 39.33 6.19
C TRP A 83 -7.66 40.13 5.14
N ALA A 84 -7.15 39.44 4.11
CA ALA A 84 -6.54 40.05 2.94
C ALA A 84 -7.31 39.69 1.66
N GLU A 85 -7.52 40.67 0.76
CA GLU A 85 -8.29 40.45 -0.48
C GLU A 85 -7.67 39.39 -1.40
N SER A 86 -6.33 39.22 -1.34
CA SER A 86 -5.59 38.20 -2.08
C SER A 86 -6.02 36.76 -1.76
N TRP A 87 -6.69 36.53 -0.63
CA TRP A 87 -7.20 35.22 -0.22
C TRP A 87 -8.40 34.74 -1.02
N ALA A 88 -9.21 35.68 -1.54
CA ALA A 88 -10.33 35.35 -2.41
C ALA A 88 -9.80 34.88 -3.77
N THR A 89 -8.84 35.60 -4.35
CA THR A 89 -8.22 35.26 -5.64
C THR A 89 -7.36 34.00 -5.61
N SER A 90 -6.71 33.68 -4.49
CA SER A 90 -5.93 32.44 -4.34
C SER A 90 -6.77 31.16 -4.30
N THR A 91 -8.09 31.28 -4.17
CA THR A 91 -9.03 30.15 -4.16
C THR A 91 -9.05 29.38 -5.50
N VAL A 92 -8.66 30.03 -6.59
CA VAL A 92 -8.84 29.55 -7.96
C VAL A 92 -7.51 29.41 -8.73
N ILE A 93 -6.39 29.64 -8.05
CA ILE A 93 -5.05 29.34 -8.55
C ILE A 93 -4.74 27.88 -8.17
N GLU A 94 -5.03 26.96 -9.11
CA GLU A 94 -4.58 25.57 -9.21
C GLU A 94 -4.33 24.73 -7.93
N ARG A 95 -5.22 23.76 -7.71
CA ARG A 95 -4.87 22.47 -7.09
C ARG A 95 -4.57 21.42 -8.18
N GLY A 96 -3.42 21.53 -8.84
CA GLY A 96 -2.56 20.33 -8.87
C GLY A 96 -2.17 20.06 -7.42
N THR A 97 -2.10 18.81 -6.99
CA THR A 97 -1.84 18.39 -5.61
C THR A 97 -0.65 19.15 -4.99
N HIS A 98 -0.91 20.31 -4.39
CA HIS A 98 0.05 20.98 -3.55
C HIS A 98 -0.09 20.31 -2.20
N VAL A 99 0.68 19.23 -2.04
CA VAL A 99 1.51 19.13 -0.83
C VAL A 99 2.14 20.51 -0.71
N GLY A 100 1.58 21.36 0.15
CA GLY A 100 2.18 22.66 0.43
C GLY A 100 3.59 22.37 0.89
N TRP A 101 4.58 22.60 0.02
CA TRP A 101 5.95 22.68 0.45
C TRP A 101 5.98 23.95 1.28
N VAL A 102 5.81 23.80 2.59
CA VAL A 102 6.20 24.82 3.54
C VAL A 102 7.68 25.06 3.24
N GLY A 103 8.03 26.25 2.75
CA GLY A 103 9.44 26.58 2.60
C GLY A 103 10.07 26.50 3.98
N THR A 104 10.97 25.56 4.22
CA THR A 104 11.68 25.50 5.50
C THR A 104 12.79 26.55 5.46
N ASP A 105 12.68 27.59 6.28
CA ASP A 105 13.81 28.50 6.48
C ASP A 105 14.75 27.88 7.52
N GLU A 106 15.76 27.17 7.03
CA GLU A 106 16.81 26.55 7.84
C GLU A 106 18.00 27.49 8.08
N LYS A 107 17.89 28.80 7.81
CA LYS A 107 19.01 29.71 8.09
C LYS A 107 19.27 29.77 9.60
N PRO A 108 20.48 29.43 10.06
CA PRO A 108 20.75 29.42 11.49
C PRO A 108 21.14 30.81 12.02
N ASP A 109 20.98 31.88 11.23
CA ASP A 109 21.43 33.25 11.51
C ASP A 109 20.99 33.76 12.89
N VAL A 110 19.79 33.37 13.35
CA VAL A 110 19.21 33.79 14.64
C VAL A 110 19.83 33.06 15.85
N VAL A 111 20.46 31.91 15.64
CA VAL A 111 21.02 31.04 16.72
C VAL A 111 22.52 30.77 16.60
N LEU A 112 23.13 31.11 15.47
CA LEU A 112 24.53 30.87 15.13
C LEU A 112 25.50 31.56 16.09
N ASP A 113 25.20 32.80 16.48
CA ASP A 113 26.07 33.63 17.33
C ASP A 113 25.72 33.56 18.81
N LEU A 114 24.60 32.92 19.18
CA LEU A 114 24.16 32.84 20.57
C LEU A 114 25.05 31.95 21.44
N PRO A 115 25.19 32.25 22.74
CA PRO A 115 25.75 31.33 23.73
C PRO A 115 25.02 29.99 23.75
N VAL A 116 25.75 28.88 23.96
CA VAL A 116 25.21 27.51 23.86
C VAL A 116 24.02 27.25 24.78
N ASN A 117 23.97 27.91 25.94
CA ASN A 117 22.91 27.83 26.94
C ASN A 117 21.62 28.58 26.54
N GLU A 118 21.66 29.50 25.58
CA GLU A 118 20.50 30.30 25.16
C GLU A 118 19.84 29.78 23.88
N ILE A 119 20.54 28.94 23.12
CA ILE A 119 20.11 28.41 21.82
C ILE A 119 18.77 27.67 21.91
N VAL A 120 18.60 26.80 22.90
CA VAL A 120 17.36 25.99 23.03
C VAL A 120 16.16 26.88 23.37
N SER A 121 16.32 27.82 24.30
CA SER A 121 15.27 28.75 24.68
C SER A 121 14.85 29.63 23.50
N ARG A 122 15.83 30.19 22.77
CA ARG A 122 15.56 31.02 21.59
C ARG A 122 14.89 30.23 20.47
N ALA A 123 15.40 29.04 20.17
CA ALA A 123 14.81 28.19 19.14
C ALA A 123 13.35 27.80 19.48
N LYS A 124 13.00 27.65 20.76
CA LYS A 124 11.61 27.38 21.20
C LYS A 124 10.70 28.59 20.96
N GLU A 125 11.20 29.81 21.09
CA GLU A 125 10.41 31.02 20.83
C GLU A 125 10.07 31.16 19.34
N ASP A 126 11.02 30.83 18.47
CA ASP A 126 10.82 30.89 17.02
C ASP A 126 9.84 29.79 16.55
N LEU A 127 9.88 28.60 17.17
CA LEU A 127 8.92 27.51 16.90
C LEU A 127 7.47 27.88 17.27
N LYS A 128 7.26 28.81 18.22
CA LYS A 128 5.92 29.22 18.69
C LYS A 128 5.26 30.30 17.83
N ARG A 129 5.99 30.97 16.93
CA ARG A 129 5.54 32.20 16.25
C ARG A 129 4.88 31.98 14.87
N ASP A 130 4.59 30.75 14.48
CA ASP A 130 4.37 30.42 13.07
C ASP A 130 3.04 29.72 12.76
N PHE A 131 1.91 30.31 13.17
CA PHE A 131 0.57 29.83 12.77
C PHE A 131 0.04 30.52 11.50
N ASP A 132 0.61 31.66 11.08
CA ASP A 132 0.12 32.49 9.97
C ASP A 132 1.11 32.66 8.81
N SER A 133 2.29 32.00 8.83
CA SER A 133 3.28 32.09 7.74
C SER A 133 3.38 30.79 6.94
N PHE A 134 3.59 30.92 5.62
CA PHE A 134 3.81 29.81 4.70
C PHE A 134 5.28 29.29 4.72
N THR A 135 6.06 29.64 5.75
CA THR A 135 7.48 29.31 5.87
C THR A 135 7.81 28.89 7.30
N GLU A 136 7.94 27.59 7.57
CA GLU A 136 8.30 27.08 8.89
C GLU A 136 9.78 27.34 9.16
N ARG A 137 10.07 28.26 10.09
CA ARG A 137 11.44 28.56 10.50
C ARG A 137 12.00 27.43 11.36
N ARG A 138 13.07 26.78 10.88
CA ARG A 138 13.79 25.72 11.60
C ARG A 138 15.27 26.09 11.81
N PRO A 139 15.57 27.18 12.55
CA PRO A 139 16.94 27.65 12.75
C PRO A 139 17.82 26.62 13.48
N PHE A 140 17.22 25.80 14.35
CA PHE A 140 17.95 24.71 15.02
C PHE A 140 18.38 23.61 14.05
N THR A 141 17.56 23.26 13.06
CA THR A 141 17.92 22.29 12.01
C THR A 141 19.09 22.80 11.18
N GLY A 142 19.07 24.08 10.80
CA GLY A 142 20.21 24.75 10.21
C GLY A 142 21.49 24.65 11.04
N LEU A 143 21.36 24.85 12.36
CA LEU A 143 22.49 24.76 13.29
C LEU A 143 23.04 23.33 13.39
N VAL A 144 22.19 22.29 13.34
CA VAL A 144 22.63 20.89 13.30
C VAL A 144 23.49 20.64 12.06
N LYS A 145 23.08 21.14 10.89
CA LYS A 145 23.83 20.96 9.63
C LYS A 145 25.12 21.77 9.60
N ALA A 146 25.07 23.05 10.03
CA ALA A 146 26.20 23.97 9.94
C ALA A 146 27.23 23.78 11.09
N ASN A 147 26.78 23.51 12.31
CA ASN A 147 27.63 23.35 13.49
C ASN A 147 27.06 22.31 14.48
N PRO A 148 27.11 21.00 14.12
CA PRO A 148 26.50 19.93 14.91
C PRO A 148 27.11 19.82 16.32
N ARG A 149 28.37 20.22 16.51
CA ARG A 149 29.01 20.27 17.83
C ARG A 149 28.31 21.26 18.75
N LYS A 150 27.98 22.45 18.24
CA LYS A 150 27.30 23.51 19.00
C LYS A 150 25.86 23.11 19.29
N ALA A 151 25.14 22.56 18.32
CA ALA A 151 23.77 22.04 18.50
C ALA A 151 23.70 20.95 19.58
N LEU A 152 24.56 19.93 19.52
CA LEU A 152 24.58 18.84 20.51
C LEU A 152 24.97 19.33 21.91
N SER A 153 25.85 20.32 21.99
CA SER A 153 26.23 20.92 23.27
C SER A 153 25.05 21.68 23.89
N ALA A 154 24.24 22.38 23.09
CA ALA A 154 23.03 23.05 23.55
C ALA A 154 22.01 22.06 24.11
N LEU A 155 21.75 20.96 23.40
CA LEU A 155 20.88 19.89 23.90
C LEU A 155 21.42 19.21 25.15
N THR A 156 22.75 19.07 25.27
CA THR A 156 23.38 18.52 26.47
C THR A 156 23.19 19.43 27.68
N ILE A 157 23.30 20.76 27.51
CA ILE A 157 23.06 21.72 28.59
C ILE A 157 21.59 21.70 29.00
N ALA A 158 20.67 21.72 28.04
CA ALA A 158 19.23 21.63 28.31
C ALA A 158 18.88 20.33 29.06
N GLY A 159 19.43 19.19 28.65
CA GLY A 159 19.19 17.90 29.32
C GLY A 159 19.72 17.84 30.76
N LYS A 160 20.74 18.63 31.13
CA LYS A 160 21.17 18.75 32.54
C LYS A 160 20.14 19.47 33.41
N ALA A 161 19.30 20.32 32.81
CA ALA A 161 18.16 20.97 33.45
C ALA A 161 16.85 20.17 33.26
N ASP A 162 16.95 18.88 32.90
CA ASP A 162 15.83 17.97 32.59
C ASP A 162 14.94 18.45 31.42
N ASP A 163 15.47 19.32 30.56
CA ASP A 163 14.78 19.82 29.37
C ASP A 163 15.23 19.05 28.12
N TYR A 164 14.36 18.18 27.63
CA TYR A 164 14.57 17.37 26.44
C TYR A 164 13.55 17.73 25.34
N PRO A 165 13.79 18.82 24.58
CA PRO A 165 12.88 19.27 23.54
C PRO A 165 12.84 18.27 22.38
N GLU A 166 11.69 17.60 22.21
CA GLU A 166 11.48 16.53 21.24
C GLU A 166 11.84 16.95 19.80
N ALA A 167 11.34 18.11 19.36
CA ALA A 167 11.58 18.62 18.01
C ALA A 167 13.09 18.80 17.70
N PHE A 168 13.86 19.28 18.68
CA PHE A 168 15.30 19.54 18.49
C PHE A 168 16.14 18.27 18.59
N TRP A 169 15.77 17.34 19.47
CA TRP A 169 16.37 16.01 19.47
C TRP A 169 16.05 15.25 18.18
N SER A 170 14.82 15.34 17.68
CA SER A 170 14.43 14.73 16.40
C SER A 170 15.25 15.33 15.24
N SER A 171 15.39 16.66 15.20
CA SER A 171 16.25 17.32 14.21
C SER A 171 17.72 16.91 14.35
N MET A 172 18.25 16.84 15.57
CA MET A 172 19.63 16.40 15.81
C MET A 172 19.85 14.95 15.37
N ILE A 173 18.87 14.06 15.52
CA ILE A 173 19.00 12.65 15.13
C ILE A 173 18.87 12.47 13.61
N ASN A 174 17.92 13.17 12.97
CA ASN A 174 17.62 13.00 11.55
C ASN A 174 18.59 13.76 10.63
N GLU A 175 19.08 14.92 11.06
CA GLU A 175 19.78 15.88 10.19
C GLU A 175 21.28 15.99 10.49
N LEU A 176 21.80 15.14 11.40
CA LEU A 176 23.23 15.08 11.70
C LEU A 176 24.02 14.67 10.44
N PRO A 177 24.99 15.48 9.98
CA PRO A 177 25.79 15.13 8.81
C PRO A 177 26.57 13.81 9.01
N ALA A 178 26.73 13.04 7.94
CA ALA A 178 27.44 11.76 8.00
C ALA A 178 28.95 11.93 8.24
N ASP A 179 29.53 13.04 7.77
CA ASP A 179 30.96 13.39 7.75
C ASP A 179 31.46 14.07 9.04
N ILE A 180 30.76 13.85 10.17
CA ILE A 180 31.17 14.38 11.47
C ILE A 180 32.47 13.75 12.00
N THR A 181 33.22 14.53 12.78
CA THR A 181 34.44 14.04 13.45
C THR A 181 34.16 12.82 14.36
N PRO A 182 35.10 11.85 14.46
CA PRO A 182 34.97 10.68 15.35
C PRO A 182 34.62 11.03 16.79
N ARG A 183 35.21 12.11 17.32
CA ARG A 183 34.92 12.60 18.68
C ARG A 183 33.47 13.03 18.83
N LEU A 184 32.93 13.77 17.85
CA LEU A 184 31.53 14.20 17.89
C LEU A 184 30.58 13.01 17.75
N ARG A 185 30.87 12.06 16.87
CA ARG A 185 30.10 10.82 16.72
C ARG A 185 30.03 10.03 18.03
N ARG A 186 31.17 9.80 18.69
CA ARG A 186 31.22 9.13 20.00
C ARG A 186 30.41 9.87 21.07
N VAL A 187 30.49 11.20 21.12
CA VAL A 187 29.69 12.00 22.07
C VAL A 187 28.20 11.87 21.78
N PHE A 188 27.79 11.97 20.51
CA PHE A 188 26.40 11.80 20.09
C PHE A 188 25.85 10.44 20.52
N LEU A 189 26.53 9.34 20.18
CA LEU A 189 26.11 7.98 20.55
C LEU A 189 26.00 7.82 22.08
N ASN A 190 26.98 8.30 22.84
CA ASN A 190 26.93 8.28 24.30
C ASN A 190 25.76 9.09 24.88
N ARG A 191 25.34 10.16 24.20
CA ARG A 191 24.17 10.94 24.62
C ARG A 191 22.87 10.20 24.33
N VAL A 192 22.74 9.60 23.15
CA VAL A 192 21.59 8.76 22.79
C VAL A 192 21.45 7.57 23.76
N ALA A 193 22.55 6.87 24.06
CA ALA A 193 22.60 5.77 25.03
C ALA A 193 22.28 6.18 26.49
N ARG A 194 22.10 7.47 26.78
CA ARG A 194 21.77 8.00 28.10
C ARG A 194 20.50 8.84 28.12
N LEU A 195 19.75 8.90 27.01
CA LEU A 195 18.47 9.59 26.98
C LEU A 195 17.50 8.94 27.99
N PRO A 196 16.75 9.72 28.78
CA PRO A 196 15.74 9.15 29.66
C PRO A 196 14.69 8.37 28.86
N TYR A 197 14.18 7.26 29.41
CA TYR A 197 13.19 6.44 28.69
C TYR A 197 11.92 7.21 28.30
N VAL A 198 11.47 8.16 29.13
CA VAL A 198 10.34 9.05 28.79
C VAL A 198 10.59 9.83 27.49
N VAL A 199 11.83 10.23 27.24
CA VAL A 199 12.24 10.93 26.02
C VAL A 199 12.33 9.95 24.84
N ILE A 200 12.84 8.74 25.06
CA ILE A 200 12.87 7.68 24.05
C ILE A 200 11.45 7.33 23.57
N VAL A 201 10.47 7.24 24.48
CA VAL A 201 9.06 6.97 24.13
C VAL A 201 8.49 8.06 23.21
N LYS A 202 8.81 9.33 23.47
CA LYS A 202 8.43 10.45 22.60
C LYS A 202 9.13 10.36 21.23
N LEU A 203 10.42 10.05 21.23
CA LEU A 203 11.25 9.96 20.03
C LEU A 203 11.21 8.59 19.33
N ARG A 204 10.36 7.66 19.75
CA ARG A 204 10.38 6.24 19.35
C ARG A 204 10.53 5.98 17.85
N HIS A 205 9.77 6.70 17.01
CA HIS A 205 9.82 6.55 15.55
C HIS A 205 11.10 7.18 14.97
N THR A 206 11.56 8.29 15.54
CA THR A 206 12.82 8.93 15.11
C THR A 206 14.00 8.02 15.43
N LEU A 207 14.05 7.48 16.65
CA LEU A 207 15.11 6.58 17.09
C LEU A 207 15.06 5.22 16.37
N GLY A 208 13.87 4.63 16.20
CA GLY A 208 13.70 3.39 15.45
C GLY A 208 14.21 3.52 14.01
N ARG A 209 13.79 4.56 13.29
CA ARG A 209 14.26 4.85 11.93
C ARG A 209 15.75 5.15 11.87
N TRP A 210 16.28 5.84 12.88
CA TRP A 210 17.72 6.10 12.96
C TRP A 210 18.51 4.81 13.13
N LEU A 211 18.07 3.89 14.00
CA LEU A 211 18.70 2.58 14.17
C LEU A 211 18.66 1.76 12.88
N GLU A 212 17.49 1.66 12.24
CA GLU A 212 17.31 0.95 10.96
C GLU A 212 18.37 1.36 9.92
N LYS A 213 18.65 2.67 9.83
CA LYS A 213 19.57 3.24 8.85
C LYS A 213 21.04 3.28 9.28
N ASN A 214 21.32 3.43 10.57
CA ASN A 214 22.65 3.80 11.06
C ASN A 214 23.28 2.80 12.04
N LEU A 215 22.58 1.72 12.43
CA LEU A 215 23.11 0.75 13.39
C LEU A 215 24.44 0.15 12.90
N VAL A 216 24.52 -0.29 11.64
CA VAL A 216 25.73 -0.88 11.07
C VAL A 216 26.92 0.10 11.16
N ALA A 217 26.74 1.34 10.72
CA ALA A 217 27.77 2.37 10.81
C ALA A 217 28.16 2.72 12.26
N ALA A 218 27.23 2.59 13.21
CA ALA A 218 27.53 2.76 14.63
C ALA A 218 28.36 1.59 15.18
N LEU A 219 28.05 0.35 14.76
CA LEU A 219 28.79 -0.86 15.15
C LEU A 219 30.20 -0.90 14.56
N GLU A 220 30.37 -0.47 13.31
CA GLU A 220 31.69 -0.33 12.66
C GLU A 220 32.55 0.73 13.34
N PHE A 221 31.92 1.81 13.82
CA PHE A 221 32.62 2.88 14.53
C PHE A 221 33.06 2.45 15.94
N ASP A 222 32.16 1.83 16.70
CA ASP A 222 32.37 1.42 18.08
C ASP A 222 31.36 0.31 18.44
N HIS A 223 31.80 -0.94 18.37
CA HIS A 223 30.93 -2.12 18.44
C HIS A 223 30.09 -2.16 19.73
N ASP A 224 30.73 -2.01 20.89
CA ASP A 224 30.06 -2.07 22.19
C ASP A 224 29.10 -0.89 22.37
N LEU A 225 29.52 0.32 21.94
CA LEU A 225 28.68 1.50 22.04
C LEU A 225 27.47 1.44 21.10
N GLY A 226 27.63 0.89 19.89
CA GLY A 226 26.53 0.66 18.95
C GLY A 226 25.46 -0.25 19.53
N TRP A 227 25.86 -1.37 20.15
CA TRP A 227 24.92 -2.25 20.86
C TRP A 227 24.32 -1.60 22.10
N ALA A 228 25.10 -0.85 22.88
CA ALA A 228 24.56 -0.12 24.03
C ALA A 228 23.48 0.90 23.63
N VAL A 229 23.66 1.59 22.50
CA VAL A 229 22.64 2.50 21.93
C VAL A 229 21.40 1.71 21.52
N TYR A 230 21.58 0.63 20.76
CA TYR A 230 20.46 -0.22 20.31
C TYR A 230 19.64 -0.74 21.51
N ASP A 231 20.32 -1.36 22.47
CA ASP A 231 19.69 -1.98 23.64
C ASP A 231 18.96 -0.93 24.47
N HIS A 232 19.58 0.23 24.73
CA HIS A 232 18.96 1.30 25.52
C HIS A 232 17.71 1.89 24.85
N VAL A 233 17.73 2.07 23.53
CA VAL A 233 16.57 2.54 22.77
C VAL A 233 15.45 1.51 22.80
N VAL A 234 15.76 0.24 22.54
CA VAL A 234 14.78 -0.86 22.60
C VAL A 234 14.20 -1.00 24.00
N ASP A 235 15.02 -0.94 25.04
CA ASP A 235 14.60 -0.91 26.44
C ASP A 235 13.59 0.21 26.71
N GLY A 236 13.89 1.41 26.25
CA GLY A 236 12.99 2.56 26.41
C GLY A 236 11.64 2.38 25.70
N ILE A 237 11.66 1.85 24.48
CA ILE A 237 10.43 1.56 23.72
C ILE A 237 9.60 0.48 24.42
N LEU A 238 10.22 -0.63 24.82
CA LEU A 238 9.52 -1.74 25.49
C LEU A 238 8.91 -1.31 26.83
N ARG A 239 9.64 -0.53 27.64
CA ARG A 239 9.14 0.00 28.92
C ARG A 239 8.05 1.05 28.75
N GLY A 240 7.99 1.70 27.59
CA GLY A 240 6.93 2.65 27.25
C GLY A 240 5.55 2.01 27.02
N GLY A 241 5.46 0.67 26.99
CA GLY A 241 4.19 -0.04 26.87
C GLY A 241 3.59 0.01 25.45
N VAL A 242 2.28 -0.24 25.37
CA VAL A 242 1.55 -0.40 24.10
C VAL A 242 1.67 0.83 23.20
N ASP A 243 1.55 2.04 23.75
CA ASP A 243 1.60 3.28 22.97
C ASP A 243 2.97 3.53 22.35
N ALA A 244 4.04 3.09 23.03
CA ALA A 244 5.41 3.21 22.54
C ALA A 244 5.74 2.18 21.45
N ALA A 245 5.04 1.05 21.40
CA ALA A 245 5.23 0.04 20.37
C ALA A 245 4.36 0.26 19.12
N LYS A 246 3.40 1.20 19.19
CA LYS A 246 2.41 1.46 18.16
C LYS A 246 3.03 1.91 16.83
N SER A 247 2.47 1.43 15.74
CA SER A 247 2.80 1.85 14.38
C SER A 247 2.41 3.31 14.15
N GLY A 248 3.20 4.00 13.32
CA GLY A 248 2.88 5.33 12.81
C GLY A 248 1.69 5.32 11.84
N LEU A 249 1.29 4.14 11.33
CA LEU A 249 0.09 3.99 10.52
C LEU A 249 -1.16 3.96 11.42
N GLY A 250 -2.06 4.91 11.16
CA GLY A 250 -3.38 4.97 11.77
C GLY A 250 -4.37 3.98 11.15
N GLU A 251 -5.61 4.00 11.62
CA GLU A 251 -6.69 3.24 11.01
C GLU A 251 -6.95 3.71 9.58
N VAL A 252 -7.19 2.76 8.68
CA VAL A 252 -7.58 3.08 7.30
C VAL A 252 -9.02 3.59 7.31
N ARG A 253 -9.24 4.79 6.78
CA ARG A 253 -10.56 5.42 6.68
C ARG A 253 -10.96 5.58 5.21
N GLN A 254 -12.18 5.17 4.87
CA GLN A 254 -12.79 5.42 3.57
C GLN A 254 -14.10 6.17 3.75
N GLY A 255 -14.22 7.34 3.12
CA GLY A 255 -15.39 8.21 3.25
C GLY A 255 -15.66 8.66 4.69
N GLY A 256 -14.61 8.84 5.51
CA GLY A 256 -14.73 9.25 6.92
C GLY A 256 -15.09 8.14 7.91
N LYS A 257 -15.35 6.91 7.44
CA LYS A 257 -15.58 5.73 8.30
C LYS A 257 -14.32 4.89 8.38
N ALA A 258 -13.99 4.42 9.59
CA ALA A 258 -12.92 3.45 9.79
C ALA A 258 -13.32 2.13 9.11
N ILE A 259 -12.44 1.61 8.26
CA ILE A 259 -12.56 0.26 7.73
C ILE A 259 -11.92 -0.67 8.76
N HIS A 260 -12.61 -1.76 9.10
CA HIS A 260 -12.01 -2.82 9.91
C HIS A 260 -10.95 -3.57 9.08
N GLN A 261 -9.71 -3.11 9.17
CA GLN A 261 -8.54 -3.77 8.61
C GLN A 261 -7.58 -4.19 9.73
N SER A 262 -6.90 -5.31 9.53
CA SER A 262 -5.90 -5.77 10.49
C SER A 262 -4.75 -4.77 10.58
N ARG A 263 -4.26 -4.55 11.80
CA ARG A 263 -3.03 -3.81 12.09
C ARG A 263 -1.81 -4.73 12.22
N ARG A 264 -2.02 -6.05 12.20
CA ARG A 264 -0.98 -7.09 12.36
C ARG A 264 -0.30 -7.38 11.03
N THR A 265 0.04 -6.33 10.30
CA THR A 265 0.47 -6.38 8.90
C THR A 265 1.88 -5.83 8.72
N LEU A 266 2.55 -6.26 7.64
CA LEU A 266 3.90 -5.80 7.31
C LEU A 266 3.95 -4.28 7.11
N GLY A 267 2.92 -3.68 6.52
CA GLY A 267 2.83 -2.22 6.32
C GLY A 267 2.88 -1.45 7.65
N HIS A 268 2.15 -1.93 8.67
CA HIS A 268 2.23 -1.38 10.02
C HIS A 268 3.59 -1.66 10.65
N ALA A 269 4.15 -2.85 10.41
CA ALA A 269 5.42 -3.26 10.96
C ALA A 269 6.60 -2.38 10.52
N ILE A 270 6.76 -2.14 9.20
CA ILE A 270 7.83 -1.25 8.67
C ILE A 270 7.68 0.21 9.12
N SER A 271 6.47 0.59 9.57
CA SER A 271 6.16 1.93 10.07
C SER A 271 6.18 2.00 11.60
N SER A 272 6.53 0.92 12.28
CA SER A 272 6.57 0.83 13.75
C SER A 272 7.99 0.90 14.30
N PRO A 273 8.20 1.43 15.51
CA PRO A 273 9.52 1.48 16.13
C PRO A 273 10.12 0.08 16.32
N ILE A 274 9.30 -0.90 16.73
CA ILE A 274 9.76 -2.28 16.94
C ILE A 274 10.13 -2.96 15.62
N GLY A 275 9.34 -2.78 14.56
CA GLY A 275 9.67 -3.32 13.24
C GLY A 275 10.94 -2.69 12.65
N MET A 276 11.14 -1.38 12.82
CA MET A 276 12.40 -0.71 12.43
C MET A 276 13.61 -1.25 13.21
N CYS A 277 13.47 -1.52 14.51
CA CYS A 277 14.51 -2.17 15.30
C CYS A 277 14.79 -3.61 14.81
N ALA A 278 13.76 -4.37 14.43
CA ALA A 278 13.92 -5.70 13.86
C ALA A 278 14.69 -5.67 12.52
N GLU A 279 14.37 -4.73 11.61
CA GLU A 279 15.14 -4.53 10.37
C GLU A 279 16.60 -4.14 10.65
N ALA A 280 16.83 -3.27 11.64
CA ALA A 280 18.18 -2.89 12.05
C ALA A 280 19.04 -4.11 12.44
N LEU A 281 18.46 -5.07 13.16
CA LEU A 281 19.16 -6.31 13.53
C LEU A 281 19.56 -7.14 12.32
N PHE A 282 18.70 -7.23 11.30
CA PHE A 282 19.03 -7.96 10.08
C PHE A 282 20.11 -7.26 9.26
N HIS A 283 20.12 -5.92 9.20
CA HIS A 283 21.23 -5.18 8.59
C HIS A 283 22.56 -5.40 9.33
N ALA A 284 22.51 -5.66 10.64
CA ALA A 284 23.69 -5.87 11.47
C ALA A 284 24.22 -7.31 11.47
N VAL A 285 23.58 -8.25 10.76
CA VAL A 285 24.11 -9.61 10.60
C VAL A 285 25.42 -9.55 9.82
N PRO A 286 26.55 -10.05 10.37
CA PRO A 286 27.84 -9.93 9.72
C PRO A 286 27.92 -10.78 8.43
N GLY A 287 28.79 -10.34 7.52
CA GLY A 287 29.07 -11.00 6.24
C GLY A 287 28.36 -10.34 5.06
N GLU A 288 29.08 -10.18 3.95
CA GLU A 288 28.52 -9.64 2.71
C GLU A 288 27.60 -10.65 1.99
N LYS A 289 27.88 -11.94 2.17
CA LYS A 289 27.08 -13.05 1.67
C LYS A 289 27.01 -14.14 2.74
N GLN A 290 25.81 -14.50 3.14
CA GLN A 290 25.59 -15.65 3.99
C GLN A 290 25.38 -16.88 3.11
N GLU A 291 26.21 -17.89 3.32
CA GLU A 291 26.05 -19.22 2.73
C GLU A 291 25.12 -20.07 3.61
N ALA A 292 24.75 -21.24 3.10
CA ALA A 292 24.00 -22.21 3.88
C ALA A 292 24.75 -22.49 5.20
N ASP A 293 24.00 -22.58 6.30
CA ASP A 293 24.54 -22.87 7.63
C ASP A 293 25.58 -21.86 8.16
N SER A 294 25.59 -20.61 7.65
CA SER A 294 26.46 -19.55 8.21
C SER A 294 26.07 -19.16 9.65
N LEU A 295 24.86 -19.52 10.08
CA LEU A 295 24.25 -19.25 11.39
C LEU A 295 24.06 -17.76 11.71
N ILE A 296 22.95 -17.44 12.38
CA ILE A 296 22.76 -16.09 12.92
C ILE A 296 23.46 -16.02 14.28
N PRO A 297 24.30 -14.99 14.55
CA PRO A 297 24.95 -14.86 15.84
C PRO A 297 23.96 -14.82 17.00
N ASP A 298 24.26 -15.52 18.10
CA ASP A 298 23.35 -15.66 19.25
C ASP A 298 22.93 -14.32 19.86
N TYR A 299 23.83 -13.34 19.87
CA TYR A 299 23.52 -12.00 20.39
C TYR A 299 22.50 -11.24 19.53
N ILE A 300 22.37 -11.58 18.23
CA ILE A 300 21.34 -11.03 17.35
C ILE A 300 20.05 -11.82 17.57
N LYS A 301 20.11 -13.16 17.61
CA LYS A 301 18.93 -14.01 17.87
C LYS A 301 18.24 -13.63 19.18
N PHE A 302 19.00 -13.46 20.27
CA PHE A 302 18.47 -13.02 21.55
C PHE A 302 17.75 -11.67 21.46
N ARG A 303 18.30 -10.71 20.70
CA ARG A 303 17.67 -9.39 20.49
C ARG A 303 16.40 -9.49 19.65
N ILE A 304 16.37 -10.35 18.63
CA ILE A 304 15.15 -10.61 17.85
C ILE A 304 14.08 -11.23 18.75
N GLU A 305 14.42 -12.26 19.52
CA GLU A 305 13.47 -12.95 20.41
C GLU A 305 12.91 -12.03 21.48
N ARG A 306 13.73 -11.09 21.96
CA ARG A 306 13.29 -10.02 22.86
C ARG A 306 12.24 -9.11 22.23
N LEU A 307 12.31 -8.82 20.92
CA LEU A 307 11.29 -8.03 20.22
C LEU A 307 9.96 -8.78 20.08
N PHE A 308 9.97 -10.11 20.04
CA PHE A 308 8.74 -10.91 20.05
C PHE A 308 7.94 -10.77 21.36
N ALA A 309 8.60 -10.35 22.45
CA ALA A 309 7.95 -10.06 23.73
C ALA A 309 7.45 -8.60 23.84
N ALA A 310 7.48 -7.82 22.76
CA ALA A 310 7.06 -6.42 22.78
C ALA A 310 5.55 -6.27 23.08
N PRO A 311 5.15 -5.25 23.86
CA PRO A 311 3.75 -5.06 24.25
C PRO A 311 2.88 -4.64 23.06
N GLY A 312 1.60 -5.02 23.10
CA GLY A 312 0.62 -4.67 22.07
C GLY A 312 1.01 -5.18 20.68
N GLU A 313 0.75 -4.37 19.65
CA GLU A 313 1.07 -4.70 18.25
C GLU A 313 2.59 -4.75 17.96
N GLY A 314 3.46 -4.37 18.92
CA GLY A 314 4.90 -4.44 18.75
C GLY A 314 5.42 -5.85 18.45
N SER A 315 4.90 -6.84 19.17
CA SER A 315 5.27 -8.26 18.95
C SER A 315 4.88 -8.71 17.54
N ASP A 316 3.67 -8.38 17.09
CA ASP A 316 3.18 -8.67 15.75
C ASP A 316 4.05 -8.03 14.66
N HIS A 317 4.49 -6.80 14.88
CA HIS A 317 5.39 -6.12 13.97
C HIS A 317 6.76 -6.79 13.87
N ALA A 318 7.34 -7.19 15.01
CA ALA A 318 8.60 -7.94 15.01
C ALA A 318 8.45 -9.26 14.26
N VAL A 319 7.39 -10.03 14.54
CA VAL A 319 7.11 -11.30 13.86
C VAL A 319 6.94 -11.10 12.37
N SER A 320 6.17 -10.10 11.92
CA SER A 320 5.95 -9.86 10.50
C SER A 320 7.25 -9.55 9.74
N ILE A 321 8.14 -8.75 10.34
CA ILE A 321 9.45 -8.42 9.76
C ILE A 321 10.35 -9.66 9.67
N VAL A 322 10.41 -10.46 10.74
CA VAL A 322 11.23 -11.68 10.77
C VAL A 322 10.70 -12.74 9.81
N SER A 323 9.39 -12.96 9.77
CA SER A 323 8.77 -13.95 8.87
C SER A 323 8.90 -13.58 7.39
N ARG A 324 9.01 -12.28 7.05
CA ARG A 324 9.37 -11.85 5.68
C ARG A 324 10.72 -12.39 5.22
N LYS A 325 11.64 -12.66 6.15
CA LYS A 325 12.97 -13.21 5.90
C LYS A 325 13.03 -14.74 6.07
N LEU A 326 11.91 -15.43 6.27
CA LEU A 326 11.90 -16.84 6.68
C LEU A 326 12.59 -17.79 5.68
N ASN A 327 12.48 -17.54 4.37
CA ASN A 327 13.23 -18.29 3.36
C ASN A 327 14.74 -18.22 3.61
N TRP A 328 15.27 -17.00 3.76
CA TRP A 328 16.69 -16.77 4.02
C TRP A 328 17.11 -17.32 5.38
N LEU A 329 16.27 -17.16 6.42
CA LEU A 329 16.57 -17.69 7.75
C LEU A 329 16.61 -19.22 7.79
N THR A 330 15.75 -19.88 7.05
CA THR A 330 15.77 -21.35 6.94
C THR A 330 16.98 -21.84 6.16
N PHE A 331 17.50 -21.03 5.23
CA PHE A 331 18.73 -21.32 4.50
C PHE A 331 19.99 -21.10 5.35
N VAL A 332 20.05 -20.02 6.15
CA VAL A 332 21.24 -19.63 6.91
C VAL A 332 21.33 -20.29 8.29
N ASP A 333 20.20 -20.43 9.00
CA ASP A 333 20.12 -21.03 10.34
C ASP A 333 18.86 -21.91 10.45
N PRO A 334 18.84 -23.07 9.76
CA PRO A 334 17.66 -23.95 9.69
C PRO A 334 17.22 -24.44 11.08
N ALA A 335 18.16 -24.65 12.00
CA ALA A 335 17.85 -25.10 13.36
C ALA A 335 17.05 -24.04 14.11
N TRP A 336 17.52 -22.79 14.11
CA TRP A 336 16.79 -21.69 14.76
C TRP A 336 15.45 -21.42 14.10
N ALA A 337 15.40 -21.40 12.75
CA ALA A 337 14.15 -21.22 12.02
C ALA A 337 13.12 -22.29 12.38
N LYS A 338 13.53 -23.56 12.42
CA LYS A 338 12.65 -24.69 12.75
C LYS A 338 12.16 -24.68 14.19
N GLU A 339 13.02 -24.31 15.15
CA GLU A 339 12.66 -24.31 16.57
C GLU A 339 11.81 -23.08 16.95
N ARG A 340 12.12 -21.90 16.39
CA ARG A 340 11.58 -20.62 16.87
C ARG A 340 10.60 -19.95 15.93
N LEU A 341 10.81 -20.05 14.61
CA LEU A 341 10.09 -19.22 13.63
C LEU A 341 8.98 -19.99 12.92
N ILE A 342 9.26 -21.18 12.41
CA ILE A 342 8.27 -22.02 11.72
C ILE A 342 7.04 -22.33 12.60
N PRO A 343 7.17 -22.61 13.92
CA PRO A 343 6.00 -22.82 14.78
C PRO A 343 5.04 -21.63 14.83
N MET A 344 5.53 -20.41 14.56
CA MET A 344 4.67 -19.23 14.52
C MET A 344 3.67 -19.25 13.36
N LEU A 345 3.90 -20.04 12.31
CA LEU A 345 2.97 -20.19 11.18
C LEU A 345 1.77 -21.09 11.51
N ALA A 346 1.83 -21.91 12.56
CA ALA A 346 0.69 -22.74 12.96
C ALA A 346 -0.53 -21.86 13.26
N PHE A 347 -1.72 -22.22 12.76
CA PHE A 347 -2.90 -21.34 12.83
C PHE A 347 -3.42 -21.13 14.26
N GLU A 348 -3.06 -22.02 15.17
CA GLU A 348 -3.36 -21.95 16.60
C GLU A 348 -2.36 -21.05 17.35
N HIS A 349 -1.22 -20.74 16.74
CA HIS A 349 -0.21 -19.88 17.35
C HIS A 349 -0.71 -18.41 17.36
N PRO A 350 -0.58 -17.68 18.48
CA PRO A 350 -1.04 -16.30 18.57
C PRO A 350 -0.46 -15.39 17.49
N ALA A 351 0.79 -15.65 17.08
CA ALA A 351 1.51 -14.89 16.06
C ALA A 351 1.27 -15.38 14.61
N SER A 352 0.33 -16.28 14.37
CA SER A 352 0.07 -16.84 13.03
C SER A 352 -0.24 -15.79 11.98
N GLU A 353 -1.14 -14.87 12.29
CA GLU A 353 -1.54 -13.81 11.37
C GLU A 353 -0.36 -12.92 10.93
N PRO A 354 0.41 -12.28 11.83
CA PRO A 354 1.56 -11.48 11.40
C PRO A 354 2.66 -12.30 10.74
N ALA A 355 2.84 -13.57 11.14
CA ALA A 355 3.83 -14.46 10.54
C ALA A 355 3.49 -14.77 9.07
N TRP A 356 2.25 -15.17 8.77
CA TRP A 356 1.79 -15.39 7.41
C TRP A 356 1.80 -14.10 6.59
N HIS A 357 1.36 -12.99 7.17
CA HIS A 357 1.40 -11.70 6.48
C HIS A 357 2.84 -11.30 6.11
N GLY A 358 3.80 -11.47 7.02
CA GLY A 358 5.21 -11.23 6.75
C GLY A 358 5.75 -12.14 5.65
N PHE A 359 5.50 -13.45 5.79
CA PHE A 359 6.06 -14.46 4.90
C PHE A 359 5.52 -14.35 3.46
N LEU A 360 4.23 -14.08 3.27
CA LEU A 360 3.64 -13.86 1.94
C LEU A 360 4.21 -12.63 1.22
N HIS A 361 4.83 -11.69 1.96
CA HIS A 361 5.54 -10.55 1.42
C HIS A 361 7.05 -10.80 1.17
N CYS A 362 7.55 -12.03 1.30
CA CYS A 362 8.98 -12.31 1.06
C CYS A 362 9.41 -12.12 -0.41
N GLY A 363 8.45 -12.01 -1.34
CA GLY A 363 8.69 -11.72 -2.76
C GLY A 363 9.26 -12.90 -3.56
N GLN A 364 9.34 -14.08 -2.95
CA GLN A 364 9.87 -15.30 -3.55
C GLN A 364 8.96 -16.48 -3.24
N ASN A 365 9.05 -17.55 -4.02
CA ASN A 365 8.43 -18.82 -3.64
C ASN A 365 9.11 -19.37 -2.38
N PRO A 366 8.40 -20.10 -1.52
CA PRO A 366 8.99 -20.78 -0.37
C PRO A 366 10.11 -21.71 -0.82
N TRP A 367 11.24 -21.67 -0.12
CA TRP A 367 12.37 -22.55 -0.40
C TRP A 367 11.97 -24.01 -0.18
N GLN A 368 12.37 -24.94 -1.06
CA GLN A 368 11.85 -26.32 -1.08
C GLN A 368 11.89 -27.05 0.28
N PRO A 369 13.00 -27.04 1.06
CA PRO A 369 13.04 -27.65 2.38
C PRO A 369 12.05 -27.02 3.38
N LEU A 370 11.85 -25.69 3.29
CA LEU A 370 10.83 -25.01 4.09
C LEU A 370 9.44 -25.47 3.66
N THR A 371 9.18 -25.54 2.35
CA THR A 371 7.92 -25.97 1.75
C THR A 371 7.51 -27.36 2.25
N GLU A 372 8.44 -28.32 2.30
CA GLU A 372 8.17 -29.66 2.84
C GLU A 372 7.64 -29.63 4.27
N ILE A 373 8.23 -28.76 5.11
CA ILE A 373 7.85 -28.62 6.52
C ILE A 373 6.47 -27.96 6.64
N ILE A 374 6.21 -26.90 5.86
CA ILE A 374 4.98 -26.09 5.99
C ILE A 374 3.84 -26.57 5.09
N LYS A 375 4.05 -27.56 4.22
CA LYS A 375 3.05 -28.07 3.29
C LYS A 375 1.69 -28.38 3.96
N PRO A 376 1.63 -29.03 5.13
CA PRO A 376 0.36 -29.24 5.82
C PRO A 376 -0.41 -27.94 6.11
N LEU A 377 0.30 -26.87 6.51
CA LEU A 377 -0.31 -25.56 6.76
C LEU A 377 -0.75 -24.88 5.46
N LEU A 378 0.03 -25.03 4.38
CA LEU A 378 -0.30 -24.47 3.07
C LEU A 378 -1.60 -25.07 2.49
N LEU A 379 -1.88 -26.35 2.75
CA LEU A 379 -3.10 -27.01 2.27
C LEU A 379 -4.37 -26.45 2.92
N ASP A 380 -4.28 -25.97 4.15
CA ASP A 380 -5.38 -25.41 4.94
C ASP A 380 -5.37 -23.87 4.98
N LEU A 381 -4.56 -23.22 4.13
CA LEU A 381 -4.25 -21.80 4.22
C LEU A 381 -5.43 -20.88 3.90
N PHE A 382 -6.15 -21.11 2.79
CA PHE A 382 -7.17 -20.16 2.30
C PHE A 382 -8.30 -19.87 3.27
N PRO A 383 -8.94 -20.86 3.92
CA PRO A 383 -9.99 -20.58 4.90
C PRO A 383 -9.51 -19.70 6.06
N ARG A 384 -8.20 -19.67 6.33
CA ARG A 384 -7.59 -18.85 7.38
C ARG A 384 -7.25 -17.46 6.87
N ILE A 385 -6.46 -17.37 5.80
CA ILE A 385 -5.96 -16.08 5.31
C ILE A 385 -7.04 -15.18 4.71
N GLU A 386 -8.07 -15.75 4.10
CA GLU A 386 -9.21 -14.97 3.60
C GLU A 386 -10.12 -14.49 4.73
N GLY A 387 -10.00 -15.08 5.93
CA GLY A 387 -10.62 -14.57 7.15
C GLY A 387 -9.83 -13.44 7.82
N PHE A 388 -8.53 -13.31 7.51
CA PHE A 388 -7.74 -12.18 7.97
C PHE A 388 -8.15 -10.93 7.16
N SER A 389 -8.51 -9.86 7.85
CA SER A 389 -8.96 -8.60 7.23
C SER A 389 -7.79 -7.79 6.64
N TRP A 390 -6.99 -8.42 5.78
CA TRP A 390 -5.82 -7.83 5.11
C TRP A 390 -6.23 -6.98 3.89
N ASP A 391 -5.25 -6.26 3.34
CA ASP A 391 -5.38 -5.66 2.02
C ASP A 391 -5.41 -6.74 0.91
N ARG A 392 -5.94 -6.34 -0.26
CA ARG A 392 -6.15 -7.29 -1.36
C ARG A 392 -4.80 -7.72 -1.95
N GLY A 393 -4.61 -9.03 -2.18
CA GLY A 393 -3.52 -9.55 -3.01
C GLY A 393 -2.69 -10.68 -2.39
N LEU A 394 -2.67 -10.83 -1.07
CA LEU A 394 -1.85 -11.88 -0.43
C LEU A 394 -2.38 -13.30 -0.71
N SER A 395 -3.70 -13.47 -0.81
CA SER A 395 -4.30 -14.73 -1.25
C SER A 395 -3.90 -15.09 -2.68
N GLU A 396 -3.64 -14.10 -3.53
CA GLU A 396 -3.12 -14.33 -4.88
C GLU A 396 -1.69 -14.89 -4.80
N VAL A 397 -0.80 -14.28 -4.01
CA VAL A 397 0.57 -14.79 -3.81
C VAL A 397 0.56 -16.22 -3.29
N ALA A 398 -0.27 -16.52 -2.29
CA ALA A 398 -0.45 -17.87 -1.77
C ALA A 398 -0.91 -18.87 -2.85
N ALA A 399 -1.86 -18.46 -3.70
CA ALA A 399 -2.33 -19.29 -4.81
C ALA A 399 -1.23 -19.54 -5.84
N GLN A 400 -0.40 -18.54 -6.13
CA GLN A 400 0.75 -18.68 -7.04
C GLN A 400 1.79 -19.66 -6.47
N TRP A 401 2.06 -19.65 -5.16
CA TRP A 401 2.97 -20.61 -4.52
C TRP A 401 2.48 -22.05 -4.70
N LEU A 402 1.20 -22.31 -4.40
CA LEU A 402 0.60 -23.64 -4.56
C LEU A 402 0.58 -24.07 -6.03
N GLY A 403 0.28 -23.14 -6.94
CA GLY A 403 0.39 -23.36 -8.37
C GLY A 403 1.81 -23.76 -8.78
N PHE A 404 2.83 -23.05 -8.29
CA PHE A 404 4.23 -23.35 -8.55
C PHE A 404 4.60 -24.75 -8.06
N MET A 405 4.20 -25.09 -6.83
CA MET A 405 4.42 -26.43 -6.25
C MET A 405 3.75 -27.53 -7.09
N ARG A 406 2.57 -27.29 -7.66
CA ARG A 406 1.90 -28.29 -8.52
C ARG A 406 2.52 -28.37 -9.92
N VAL A 407 2.82 -27.23 -10.53
CA VAL A 407 3.23 -27.13 -11.93
C VAL A 407 4.68 -27.58 -12.13
N PHE A 408 5.58 -27.18 -11.24
CA PHE A 408 7.03 -27.40 -11.41
C PHE A 408 7.59 -28.52 -10.53
N HIS A 409 6.85 -28.93 -9.49
CA HIS A 409 7.23 -30.00 -8.56
C HIS A 409 6.09 -31.03 -8.37
N PRO A 410 5.46 -31.55 -9.44
CA PRO A 410 4.30 -32.41 -9.29
C PRO A 410 4.65 -33.68 -8.50
N ASP A 411 3.87 -33.95 -7.45
CA ASP A 411 3.97 -35.20 -6.65
C ASP A 411 5.32 -35.40 -5.91
N GLU A 412 6.19 -34.38 -5.87
CA GLU A 412 7.40 -34.33 -5.06
C GLU A 412 7.09 -34.00 -3.58
N PRO A 413 8.01 -34.27 -2.62
CA PRO A 413 7.81 -33.91 -1.21
C PRO A 413 7.50 -32.42 -0.99
N SER A 414 8.22 -31.53 -1.66
CA SER A 414 7.99 -30.07 -1.67
C SER A 414 6.88 -29.62 -2.63
N GLY A 415 6.27 -30.58 -3.32
CA GLY A 415 5.30 -30.41 -4.38
C GLY A 415 3.86 -30.62 -3.96
N LEU A 416 2.93 -30.51 -4.91
CA LEU A 416 1.53 -30.89 -4.71
C LEU A 416 1.11 -32.04 -5.63
N SER A 417 0.32 -32.95 -5.05
CA SER A 417 -0.45 -33.94 -5.80
C SER A 417 -1.70 -33.33 -6.42
N ARG A 418 -2.27 -34.05 -7.39
CA ARG A 418 -3.55 -33.67 -8.05
C ARG A 418 -4.68 -33.44 -7.05
N ARG A 419 -4.78 -34.33 -6.06
CA ARG A 419 -5.82 -34.27 -5.02
C ARG A 419 -5.65 -33.05 -4.13
N GLU A 420 -4.41 -32.75 -3.75
CA GLU A 420 -4.07 -31.58 -2.93
C GLU A 420 -4.34 -30.28 -3.67
N MET A 421 -3.91 -30.15 -4.93
CA MET A 421 -4.19 -28.96 -5.74
C MET A 421 -5.69 -28.75 -5.94
N ARG A 422 -6.44 -29.82 -6.24
CA ARG A 422 -7.90 -29.70 -6.37
C ARG A 422 -8.55 -29.26 -5.05
N SER A 423 -8.08 -29.78 -3.92
CA SER A 423 -8.60 -29.40 -2.60
C SER A 423 -8.37 -27.92 -2.30
N THR A 424 -7.15 -27.42 -2.57
CA THR A 424 -6.83 -26.01 -2.35
C THR A 424 -7.62 -25.07 -3.27
N LEU A 425 -7.77 -25.41 -4.56
CA LEU A 425 -8.62 -24.66 -5.49
C LEU A 425 -10.09 -24.58 -5.05
N ARG A 426 -10.58 -25.63 -4.38
CA ARG A 426 -11.94 -25.67 -3.80
C ARG A 426 -12.06 -24.79 -2.55
N ALA A 427 -10.98 -24.59 -1.80
CA ALA A 427 -10.96 -23.79 -0.59
C ALA A 427 -10.78 -22.28 -0.85
N MET A 428 -10.23 -21.90 -2.01
CA MET A 428 -10.12 -20.50 -2.43
C MET A 428 -11.50 -19.83 -2.63
N SER A 429 -11.60 -18.55 -2.29
CA SER A 429 -12.70 -17.69 -2.75
C SER A 429 -12.75 -17.61 -4.28
N ASP A 430 -13.89 -17.13 -4.80
CA ASP A 430 -14.07 -16.91 -6.24
C ASP A 430 -13.03 -15.90 -6.79
N ASP A 431 -12.77 -14.80 -6.08
CA ASP A 431 -11.77 -13.79 -6.49
C ASP A 431 -10.36 -14.39 -6.58
N THR A 432 -9.91 -15.10 -5.54
CA THR A 432 -8.60 -15.75 -5.53
C THR A 432 -8.45 -16.78 -6.65
N ARG A 433 -9.48 -17.61 -6.87
CA ARG A 433 -9.47 -18.60 -7.96
C ARG A 433 -9.40 -17.93 -9.33
N ASN A 434 -10.10 -16.81 -9.53
CA ASN A 434 -10.08 -16.07 -10.78
C ASN A 434 -8.73 -15.39 -11.04
N ARG A 435 -8.07 -14.86 -10.00
CA ARG A 435 -6.68 -14.36 -10.09
C ARG A 435 -5.68 -15.48 -10.38
N PHE A 436 -5.92 -16.67 -9.86
CA PHE A 436 -5.11 -17.85 -10.18
C PHE A 436 -5.17 -18.22 -11.67
N ILE A 437 -6.33 -18.05 -12.33
CA ILE A 437 -6.46 -18.21 -13.80
C ILE A 437 -5.54 -17.21 -14.53
N PHE A 438 -5.51 -15.95 -14.10
CA PHE A 438 -4.61 -14.96 -14.68
C PHE A 438 -3.13 -15.38 -14.54
N TRP A 439 -2.73 -15.91 -13.38
CA TRP A 439 -1.39 -16.45 -13.19
C TRP A 439 -1.08 -17.64 -14.11
N LEU A 440 -2.04 -18.55 -14.36
CA LEU A 440 -1.86 -19.61 -15.35
C LEU A 440 -1.59 -19.05 -16.76
N GLY A 441 -2.20 -17.91 -17.12
CA GLY A 441 -1.91 -17.20 -18.35
C GLY A 441 -0.46 -16.68 -18.43
N LEU A 442 0.12 -16.25 -17.30
CA LEU A 442 1.54 -15.92 -17.23
C LEU A 442 2.43 -17.16 -17.38
N VAL A 443 2.06 -18.29 -16.75
CA VAL A 443 2.77 -19.56 -16.90
C VAL A 443 2.79 -20.03 -18.35
N GLY A 444 1.64 -19.95 -19.03
CA GLY A 444 1.50 -20.33 -20.43
C GLY A 444 2.40 -19.52 -21.36
N ARG A 445 2.47 -18.20 -21.17
CA ARG A 445 3.26 -17.27 -22.01
C ARG A 445 4.76 -17.26 -21.72
N LYS A 446 5.15 -17.31 -20.44
CA LYS A 446 6.54 -17.08 -20.02
C LYS A 446 7.41 -18.34 -20.01
N ASN A 447 6.84 -19.52 -20.28
CA ASN A 447 7.57 -20.78 -20.32
C ASN A 447 7.51 -21.39 -21.73
N GLU A 448 8.60 -22.01 -22.16
CA GLU A 448 8.65 -22.75 -23.42
C GLU A 448 7.60 -23.86 -23.44
N ASN A 449 6.73 -23.84 -24.47
CA ASN A 449 5.56 -24.72 -24.58
C ASN A 449 4.68 -24.72 -23.31
N GLY A 450 4.64 -23.62 -22.56
CA GLY A 450 4.03 -23.54 -21.24
C GLY A 450 2.54 -23.90 -21.23
N TRP A 451 1.81 -23.53 -22.28
CA TRP A 451 0.40 -23.90 -22.45
C TRP A 451 0.19 -25.42 -22.45
N VAL A 452 0.91 -26.13 -23.31
CA VAL A 452 0.76 -27.58 -23.50
C VAL A 452 1.38 -28.36 -22.36
N LYS A 453 2.55 -27.92 -21.87
CA LYS A 453 3.33 -28.63 -20.86
C LYS A 453 2.78 -28.45 -19.45
N TYR A 454 2.26 -27.27 -19.12
CA TYR A 454 1.91 -26.91 -17.73
C TYR A 454 0.42 -26.59 -17.57
N VAL A 455 -0.12 -25.68 -18.37
CA VAL A 455 -1.49 -25.18 -18.17
C VAL A 455 -2.53 -26.25 -18.50
N VAL A 456 -2.46 -26.88 -19.67
CA VAL A 456 -3.44 -27.88 -20.13
C VAL A 456 -3.53 -29.10 -19.20
N PRO A 457 -2.43 -29.71 -18.72
CA PRO A 457 -2.49 -30.79 -17.74
C PRO A 457 -3.19 -30.37 -16.45
N LEU A 458 -2.83 -29.22 -15.88
CA LEU A 458 -3.45 -28.72 -14.65
C LEU A 458 -4.97 -28.52 -14.82
N LEU A 459 -5.39 -27.94 -15.94
CA LEU A 459 -6.82 -27.74 -16.23
C LEU A 459 -7.58 -29.05 -16.39
N LYS A 460 -6.99 -30.05 -17.05
CA LYS A 460 -7.63 -31.35 -17.27
C LYS A 460 -7.70 -32.19 -16.00
N GLU A 461 -6.62 -32.18 -15.22
CA GLU A 461 -6.39 -33.12 -14.13
C GLU A 461 -6.73 -32.55 -12.76
N ASP A 462 -6.56 -31.25 -12.52
CA ASP A 462 -6.59 -30.68 -11.16
C ASP A 462 -7.79 -29.75 -10.96
N TRP A 463 -8.20 -29.01 -12.00
CA TRP A 463 -9.24 -27.99 -11.87
C TRP A 463 -10.60 -28.54 -11.40
N PRO A 464 -11.28 -27.88 -10.43
CA PRO A 464 -12.60 -28.28 -9.96
C PRO A 464 -13.66 -28.27 -11.06
N ARG A 465 -14.46 -29.34 -11.18
CA ARG A 465 -15.47 -29.51 -12.24
C ARG A 465 -16.89 -29.19 -11.80
N GLU A 466 -17.10 -28.96 -10.52
CA GLU A 466 -18.40 -28.72 -9.90
C GLU A 466 -19.05 -27.43 -10.43
N ALA A 467 -20.37 -27.46 -10.63
CA ALA A 467 -21.11 -26.34 -11.21
C ALA A 467 -20.99 -25.04 -10.39
N ARG A 468 -20.84 -25.14 -9.06
CA ARG A 468 -20.69 -23.98 -8.16
C ARG A 468 -19.47 -23.11 -8.44
N TYR A 469 -18.49 -23.61 -9.19
CA TYR A 469 -17.28 -22.87 -9.54
C TYR A 469 -17.32 -22.24 -10.93
N ARG A 470 -18.44 -22.39 -11.64
CA ARG A 470 -18.65 -21.81 -12.97
C ARG A 470 -19.47 -20.53 -12.81
N THR A 471 -18.78 -19.46 -12.42
CA THR A 471 -19.36 -18.13 -12.17
C THR A 471 -19.13 -17.21 -13.36
N SER A 472 -19.90 -16.10 -13.44
CA SER A 472 -19.68 -15.06 -14.44
C SER A 472 -18.29 -14.43 -14.35
N ALA A 473 -17.75 -14.29 -13.14
CA ALA A 473 -16.40 -13.81 -12.92
C ALA A 473 -15.34 -14.80 -13.43
N SER A 474 -15.53 -16.11 -13.18
CA SER A 474 -14.65 -17.15 -13.73
C SER A 474 -14.70 -17.19 -15.26
N MET A 475 -15.87 -16.97 -15.85
CA MET A 475 -16.05 -16.88 -17.30
C MET A 475 -15.19 -15.76 -17.91
N ARG A 476 -15.19 -14.57 -17.28
CA ARG A 476 -14.32 -13.45 -17.71
C ARG A 476 -12.84 -13.82 -17.60
N ALA A 477 -12.44 -14.47 -16.50
CA ALA A 477 -11.06 -14.89 -16.30
C ALA A 477 -10.61 -15.92 -17.36
N TRP A 478 -11.49 -16.87 -17.74
CA TRP A 478 -11.20 -17.84 -18.80
C TRP A 478 -11.04 -17.20 -20.17
N ILE A 479 -11.91 -16.24 -20.54
CA ILE A 479 -11.75 -15.50 -21.79
C ILE A 479 -10.44 -14.73 -21.80
N GLY A 480 -10.10 -14.05 -20.69
CA GLY A 480 -8.81 -13.36 -20.57
C GLY A 480 -7.62 -14.30 -20.74
N LEU A 481 -7.68 -15.51 -20.17
CA LEU A 481 -6.64 -16.51 -20.39
C LEU A 481 -6.56 -16.96 -21.85
N LEU A 482 -7.69 -17.19 -22.51
CA LEU A 482 -7.76 -17.62 -23.91
C LEU A 482 -7.24 -16.54 -24.87
N ASP A 483 -7.52 -15.26 -24.59
CA ASP A 483 -7.00 -14.12 -25.36
C ASP A 483 -5.46 -14.14 -25.43
N ASP A 484 -4.81 -14.63 -24.37
CA ASP A 484 -3.35 -14.68 -24.23
C ASP A 484 -2.67 -15.89 -24.92
N THR A 485 -3.43 -16.82 -25.52
CA THR A 485 -2.90 -18.13 -25.95
C THR A 485 -2.20 -18.18 -27.30
N GLY A 486 -2.46 -17.23 -28.20
CA GLY A 486 -1.91 -17.22 -29.57
C GLY A 486 -2.19 -18.54 -30.31
N ASP A 487 -1.16 -19.13 -30.92
CA ASP A 487 -1.26 -20.39 -31.66
C ASP A 487 -1.73 -21.60 -30.82
N SER A 488 -1.59 -21.52 -29.49
CA SER A 488 -2.05 -22.57 -28.58
C SER A 488 -3.56 -22.52 -28.31
N PHE A 489 -4.28 -21.54 -28.87
CA PHE A 489 -5.70 -21.30 -28.61
C PHE A 489 -6.58 -22.56 -28.73
N PRO A 490 -6.55 -23.34 -29.82
CA PRO A 490 -7.42 -24.53 -29.92
C PRO A 490 -7.14 -25.55 -28.83
N THR A 491 -5.86 -25.76 -28.49
CA THR A 491 -5.46 -26.76 -27.51
C THR A 491 -5.88 -26.36 -26.09
N VAL A 492 -5.71 -25.08 -25.74
CA VAL A 492 -6.09 -24.55 -24.43
C VAL A 492 -7.61 -24.46 -24.31
N TYR A 493 -8.30 -24.00 -25.36
CA TYR A 493 -9.76 -23.95 -25.42
C TYR A 493 -10.38 -25.33 -25.17
N GLU A 494 -9.85 -26.39 -25.76
CA GLU A 494 -10.33 -27.76 -25.53
C GLU A 494 -10.22 -28.20 -24.05
N ALA A 495 -9.25 -27.69 -23.30
CA ALA A 495 -9.15 -27.94 -21.86
C ALA A 495 -10.12 -27.08 -21.04
N VAL A 496 -10.38 -25.84 -21.48
CA VAL A 496 -11.20 -24.84 -20.81
C VAL A 496 -12.70 -25.04 -21.06
N ARG A 497 -13.11 -25.55 -22.23
CA ARG A 497 -14.52 -25.56 -22.71
C ARG A 497 -15.54 -26.16 -21.74
N GLN A 498 -15.11 -27.10 -20.90
CA GLN A 498 -15.96 -27.75 -19.89
C GLN A 498 -16.30 -26.85 -18.68
N PHE A 499 -15.54 -25.77 -18.48
CA PHE A 499 -15.73 -24.81 -17.39
C PHE A 499 -16.51 -23.57 -17.81
N LEU A 500 -16.69 -23.38 -19.13
CA LEU A 500 -17.42 -22.25 -19.69
C LEU A 500 -18.92 -22.41 -19.44
N VAL A 501 -19.57 -21.28 -19.13
CA VAL A 501 -21.01 -21.17 -18.97
C VAL A 501 -21.55 -20.01 -19.78
N PRO A 502 -22.80 -20.08 -20.26
CA PRO A 502 -23.43 -18.93 -20.90
C PRO A 502 -23.58 -17.79 -19.90
N VAL A 503 -23.07 -16.61 -20.23
CA VAL A 503 -23.17 -15.41 -19.41
C VAL A 503 -23.66 -14.27 -20.29
N GLU A 504 -24.44 -13.39 -19.69
CA GLU A 504 -24.81 -12.14 -20.29
C GLU A 504 -23.90 -11.05 -19.70
N THR A 505 -22.94 -10.56 -20.49
CA THR A 505 -22.08 -9.46 -20.05
C THR A 505 -21.63 -8.62 -21.24
N ASP A 506 -21.66 -7.30 -21.04
CA ASP A 506 -21.18 -6.30 -22.00
C ASP A 506 -19.64 -6.16 -21.98
N ASP A 507 -18.95 -6.80 -21.02
CA ASP A 507 -17.53 -6.58 -20.68
C ASP A 507 -16.63 -7.77 -21.08
N TYR A 508 -16.83 -8.37 -22.25
CA TYR A 508 -15.88 -9.37 -22.73
C TYR A 508 -14.66 -8.70 -23.38
N PRO A 509 -13.44 -8.90 -22.85
CA PRO A 509 -12.24 -8.38 -23.48
C PRO A 509 -11.84 -9.30 -24.65
N PHE A 510 -12.62 -9.35 -25.73
CA PHE A 510 -12.28 -10.05 -26.98
C PHE A 510 -11.23 -9.28 -27.81
N TYR A 511 -10.31 -8.61 -27.14
CA TYR A 511 -9.43 -7.63 -27.76
C TYR A 511 -8.49 -8.26 -28.80
N ARG A 512 -7.88 -9.42 -28.50
CA ARG A 512 -7.02 -10.16 -29.45
C ARG A 512 -7.81 -11.04 -30.42
N PHE A 513 -9.11 -11.19 -30.20
CA PHE A 513 -9.99 -11.88 -31.16
C PHE A 513 -10.34 -11.00 -32.36
N THR A 514 -10.37 -9.67 -32.20
CA THR A 514 -10.76 -8.74 -33.28
C THR A 514 -9.61 -7.88 -33.80
N ARG A 515 -8.54 -7.66 -33.03
CA ARG A 515 -7.44 -6.75 -33.42
C ARG A 515 -6.14 -7.47 -33.70
N GLU A 516 -5.46 -6.99 -34.73
CA GLU A 516 -4.05 -7.30 -34.99
C GLU A 516 -3.18 -6.54 -33.97
N ILE A 517 -2.25 -7.24 -33.34
CA ILE A 517 -1.34 -6.66 -32.33
C ILE A 517 0.06 -7.19 -32.61
N SER A 518 1.05 -6.30 -32.66
CA SER A 518 2.46 -6.68 -32.86
C SER A 518 2.67 -7.57 -34.09
N ASP A 519 1.98 -7.27 -35.20
CA ASP A 519 2.01 -8.01 -36.47
C ASP A 519 1.46 -9.47 -36.39
N GLU A 520 0.81 -9.84 -35.28
CA GLU A 520 0.09 -11.10 -35.14
C GLU A 520 -1.38 -10.95 -35.53
N LYS A 521 -1.84 -11.81 -36.45
CA LYS A 521 -3.23 -11.86 -36.89
C LYS A 521 -4.17 -12.14 -35.70
N PRO A 522 -5.40 -11.59 -35.72
CA PRO A 522 -6.38 -11.88 -34.68
C PRO A 522 -6.66 -13.38 -34.55
N VAL A 523 -6.92 -13.86 -33.32
CA VAL A 523 -7.20 -15.28 -33.02
C VAL A 523 -8.36 -15.82 -33.87
N THR A 524 -9.36 -14.98 -34.15
CA THR A 524 -10.51 -15.31 -35.01
C THR A 524 -10.12 -15.61 -36.46
N VAL A 525 -9.10 -14.93 -36.99
CA VAL A 525 -8.62 -15.16 -38.35
C VAL A 525 -7.85 -16.48 -38.42
N LEU A 526 -7.08 -16.79 -37.39
CA LEU A 526 -6.30 -18.04 -37.31
C LEU A 526 -7.17 -19.26 -37.04
N PHE A 527 -8.17 -19.15 -36.17
CA PHE A 527 -8.99 -20.27 -35.68
C PHE A 527 -10.50 -19.98 -35.66
N PRO A 528 -11.13 -19.65 -36.81
CA PRO A 528 -12.52 -19.18 -36.87
C PRO A 528 -13.54 -20.19 -36.35
N GLU A 529 -13.32 -21.50 -36.56
CA GLU A 529 -14.21 -22.57 -36.08
C GLU A 529 -14.20 -22.71 -34.56
N THR A 530 -13.02 -22.62 -33.97
CA THR A 530 -12.84 -22.71 -32.52
C THR A 530 -13.40 -21.45 -31.85
N THR A 531 -13.18 -20.28 -32.45
CA THR A 531 -13.78 -19.02 -31.97
C THR A 531 -15.30 -19.06 -32.05
N LEU A 532 -15.88 -19.59 -33.13
CA LEU A 532 -17.32 -19.77 -33.25
C LEU A 532 -17.89 -20.69 -32.16
N ASP A 533 -17.18 -21.78 -31.85
CA ASP A 533 -17.58 -22.69 -30.77
C ASP A 533 -17.54 -22.00 -29.39
N LEU A 534 -16.47 -21.23 -29.13
CA LEU A 534 -16.31 -20.44 -27.91
C LEU A 534 -17.50 -19.50 -27.74
N LEU A 535 -17.75 -18.62 -28.73
CA LEU A 535 -18.84 -17.65 -28.67
C LEU A 535 -20.19 -18.33 -28.46
N ASN A 536 -20.47 -19.41 -29.20
CA ASN A 536 -21.72 -20.12 -29.07
C ASN A 536 -21.92 -20.70 -27.66
N ARG A 537 -20.86 -21.18 -26.99
CA ARG A 537 -20.97 -21.70 -25.62
C ARG A 537 -21.12 -20.60 -24.57
N THR A 538 -20.53 -19.43 -24.79
CA THR A 538 -20.43 -18.37 -23.79
C THR A 538 -21.56 -17.36 -23.88
N THR A 539 -22.18 -17.20 -25.05
CA THR A 539 -23.32 -16.31 -25.25
C THR A 539 -24.60 -16.95 -24.71
N ALA A 540 -25.34 -16.21 -23.88
CA ALA A 540 -26.64 -16.61 -23.35
C ALA A 540 -27.67 -16.92 -24.46
N GLN A 541 -28.74 -17.65 -24.11
CA GLN A 541 -29.81 -17.97 -25.08
C GLN A 541 -30.68 -16.75 -25.42
N THR A 542 -30.70 -15.75 -24.54
CA THR A 542 -31.43 -14.50 -24.70
C THR A 542 -30.51 -13.36 -24.28
N LEU A 543 -30.53 -12.28 -25.05
CA LEU A 543 -29.76 -11.08 -24.79
C LEU A 543 -30.75 -9.94 -24.50
N THR A 544 -30.58 -9.29 -23.35
CA THR A 544 -31.21 -8.02 -22.99
C THR A 544 -30.46 -6.84 -23.61
N ARG A 545 -29.20 -7.03 -24.02
CA ARG A 545 -28.38 -6.05 -24.75
C ARG A 545 -27.44 -6.73 -25.76
N PRO A 546 -27.21 -6.14 -26.94
CA PRO A 546 -26.23 -6.64 -27.91
C PRO A 546 -24.79 -6.47 -27.38
N PRO A 547 -23.99 -7.55 -27.25
CA PRO A 547 -22.59 -7.45 -26.87
C PRO A 547 -21.79 -6.69 -27.94
N TYR A 548 -21.10 -5.62 -27.57
CA TYR A 548 -20.45 -4.70 -28.51
C TYR A 548 -19.44 -5.36 -29.47
N GLU A 549 -18.70 -6.38 -29.01
CA GLU A 549 -17.68 -7.05 -29.81
C GLU A 549 -18.22 -8.26 -30.60
N LEU A 550 -19.39 -8.81 -30.24
CA LEU A 550 -19.93 -10.02 -30.88
C LEU A 550 -20.19 -9.84 -32.39
N PRO A 551 -20.84 -8.75 -32.87
CA PRO A 551 -21.04 -8.52 -34.31
C PRO A 551 -19.72 -8.42 -35.07
N LYS A 552 -18.69 -7.82 -34.46
CA LYS A 552 -17.37 -7.66 -35.10
C LYS A 552 -16.67 -9.00 -35.28
N VAL A 553 -16.72 -9.87 -34.27
CA VAL A 553 -16.14 -11.21 -34.37
C VAL A 553 -16.89 -12.05 -35.41
N LEU A 554 -18.23 -11.98 -35.46
CA LEU A 554 -19.02 -12.68 -36.47
C LEU A 554 -18.72 -12.21 -37.89
N ALA A 555 -18.62 -10.88 -38.11
CA ALA A 555 -18.20 -10.32 -39.39
C ALA A 555 -16.84 -10.88 -39.83
N LEU A 556 -15.86 -10.86 -38.92
CA LEU A 556 -14.52 -11.39 -39.19
C LEU A 556 -14.52 -12.90 -39.49
N ILE A 557 -15.37 -13.70 -38.83
CA ILE A 557 -15.56 -15.12 -39.14
C ILE A 557 -16.12 -15.30 -40.57
N SER A 558 -17.13 -14.51 -40.93
CA SER A 558 -17.75 -14.58 -42.27
C SER A 558 -16.79 -14.17 -43.39
N GLU A 559 -15.94 -13.18 -43.15
CA GLU A 559 -14.89 -12.75 -44.08
C GLU A 559 -13.79 -13.81 -44.22
N THR A 560 -13.37 -14.40 -43.09
CA THR A 560 -12.25 -15.36 -43.07
C THR A 560 -12.65 -16.73 -43.61
N LYS A 561 -13.83 -17.24 -43.24
CA LYS A 561 -14.26 -18.60 -43.59
C LYS A 561 -15.76 -18.64 -43.96
N PRO A 562 -16.16 -18.13 -45.14
CA PRO A 562 -17.56 -17.89 -45.52
C PRO A 562 -18.52 -19.07 -45.33
N HIS A 563 -18.07 -20.31 -45.52
CA HIS A 563 -18.93 -21.49 -45.31
C HIS A 563 -19.49 -21.63 -43.88
N LEU A 564 -18.89 -20.97 -42.87
CA LEU A 564 -19.38 -20.97 -41.49
C LEU A 564 -20.65 -20.14 -41.32
N THR A 565 -21.03 -19.28 -42.28
CA THR A 565 -22.29 -18.52 -42.19
C THR A 565 -23.52 -19.43 -42.27
N ALA A 566 -23.37 -20.63 -42.83
CA ALA A 566 -24.39 -21.68 -42.83
C ALA A 566 -24.34 -22.59 -41.60
N ASP A 567 -23.35 -22.42 -40.70
CA ASP A 567 -23.24 -23.21 -39.47
C ASP A 567 -24.38 -22.82 -38.49
N PRO A 568 -25.10 -23.80 -37.90
CA PRO A 568 -26.17 -23.51 -36.94
C PRO A 568 -25.75 -22.61 -35.77
N ARG A 569 -24.48 -22.68 -35.35
CA ARG A 569 -23.92 -21.85 -34.29
C ARG A 569 -23.81 -20.39 -34.72
N TYR A 570 -23.39 -20.14 -35.97
CA TYR A 570 -23.31 -18.80 -36.54
C TYR A 570 -24.72 -18.21 -36.69
N LEU A 571 -25.64 -18.98 -37.28
CA LEU A 571 -27.03 -18.56 -37.48
C LEU A 571 -27.73 -18.20 -36.16
N ARG A 572 -27.48 -18.96 -35.10
CA ARG A 572 -27.96 -18.62 -33.76
C ARG A 572 -27.41 -17.28 -33.27
N LEU A 573 -26.09 -17.09 -33.35
CA LEU A 573 -25.45 -15.90 -32.80
C LEU A 573 -25.82 -14.63 -33.58
N ILE A 574 -25.97 -14.71 -34.90
CA ILE A 574 -26.38 -13.56 -35.71
C ILE A 574 -27.87 -13.21 -35.49
N ASP A 575 -28.75 -14.20 -35.37
CA ASP A 575 -30.17 -13.97 -35.02
C ASP A 575 -30.31 -13.29 -33.66
N LEU A 576 -29.46 -13.64 -32.69
CA LEU A 576 -29.41 -12.97 -31.39
C LEU A 576 -28.98 -11.50 -31.49
N VAL A 577 -28.00 -11.19 -32.35
CA VAL A 577 -27.54 -9.81 -32.63
C VAL A 577 -28.61 -9.00 -33.35
N GLU A 578 -29.37 -9.61 -34.26
CA GLU A 578 -30.42 -8.92 -35.03
C GLU A 578 -31.69 -8.65 -34.21
N ARG A 579 -31.94 -9.45 -33.16
CA ARG A 579 -33.11 -9.33 -32.28
C ARG A 579 -32.91 -8.46 -31.04
N SER A 580 -31.66 -8.25 -30.64
CA SER A 580 -31.26 -7.39 -29.51
C SER A 580 -31.14 -5.94 -29.92
#